data_AF-A0A4S2JNZ3-F1
#
_entry.id   AF-A0A4S2JNZ3-F1
#
_cell.length_a   1.000
_cell.length_b   1.000
_cell.length_c   1.000
_cell.angle_alpha   90.00
_cell.angle_beta   90.00
_cell.angle_gamma   90.00
#
_symmetry.space_group_name_H-M   'P 1'
#
loop_
_entity.id
_entity.type
_entity.pdbx_description
1 polymer ?
#
loop_
_entity_poly.entity_id
_entity_poly.type
_entity_poly.pdbx_seq_one_letter_code
_entity_poly.pdbx_strand_id
1 'polypeptide(L)'
;MEEIPPSNESALYFAKFRRSCRNRESYDAIAELAAELRRAYMVKGLQAQLDEKQAHEYAELVRKREIADLIRKEQQEVLEEDLRCRSAILRKSKAYRRQLDEQLTRKEEEKRVIVEEAREYRKFLEEVDRVQEEQERSKALEKKSELVERTRQERLIFEEMREVRRQEEREAEEEKRLKDLEYLKEIEERSKEVSRLRQEQMERRERVLLETTRIMLDAQARKREKEERLIDLVAEEIRCELVIREMEEAMRRKKMQQELAATLREQIVFTEQCKLRFVEEDRAWAEEVMRKIMEDEKMARCTAEAKRRMKVQYRKDLESLIEHRRRIREEEIARIEEIVKEQQRLELVEAERAKEERKRLLMIHAANIADFVNRATLTAEEQKILDELTKKNGDGENIDDRDVKD
;
A
#
# COMPACT_ATOMS: atom_id res chain seq x y z
N MET A 1 -83.71 9.09 -18.72
CA MET A 1 -84.22 9.00 -20.10
C MET A 1 -83.93 7.58 -20.55
N GLU A 2 -85.00 6.83 -20.81
CA GLU A 2 -84.96 5.44 -21.28
C GLU A 2 -84.42 5.43 -22.71
N GLU A 3 -83.21 4.90 -22.91
CA GLU A 3 -82.69 4.63 -24.24
C GLU A 3 -83.04 3.19 -24.62
N ILE A 4 -83.95 3.12 -25.60
CA ILE A 4 -84.50 1.96 -26.27
C ILE A 4 -83.37 1.00 -26.71
N PRO A 5 -83.51 -0.33 -26.51
CA PRO A 5 -82.52 -1.28 -27.03
C PRO A 5 -82.52 -1.22 -28.56
N PRO A 6 -81.35 -1.14 -29.21
CA PRO A 6 -81.30 -1.04 -30.66
C PRO A 6 -81.85 -2.32 -31.29
N SER A 7 -82.84 -2.16 -32.17
CA SER A 7 -83.46 -3.23 -32.95
C SER A 7 -82.40 -4.13 -33.60
N ASN A 8 -82.54 -5.44 -33.37
CA ASN A 8 -81.72 -6.50 -33.99
C ASN A 8 -81.83 -6.51 -35.53
N GLU A 9 -82.84 -5.86 -36.11
CA GLU A 9 -83.00 -5.75 -37.56
C GLU A 9 -81.94 -4.84 -38.19
N SER A 10 -81.52 -3.77 -37.50
CA SER A 10 -80.46 -2.86 -37.96
C SER A 10 -79.12 -3.58 -38.07
N ALA A 11 -78.77 -4.36 -37.04
CA ALA A 11 -77.55 -5.15 -37.00
C ALA A 11 -77.54 -6.27 -38.07
N LEU A 12 -78.69 -6.92 -38.29
CA LEU A 12 -78.87 -7.92 -39.35
C LEU A 12 -78.85 -7.31 -40.76
N TYR A 13 -79.36 -6.10 -40.93
CA TYR A 13 -79.31 -5.36 -42.20
C TYR A 13 -77.87 -4.92 -42.52
N PHE A 14 -77.13 -4.39 -41.54
CA PHE A 14 -75.70 -4.08 -41.69
C PHE A 14 -74.84 -5.33 -41.93
N ALA A 15 -75.16 -6.47 -41.29
CA ALA A 15 -74.48 -7.74 -41.53
C ALA A 15 -74.82 -8.38 -42.89
N LYS A 16 -76.06 -8.24 -43.39
CA LYS A 16 -76.45 -8.65 -44.75
C LYS A 16 -75.86 -7.73 -45.82
N PHE A 17 -75.77 -6.43 -45.57
CA PHE A 17 -75.14 -5.47 -46.49
C PHE A 17 -73.63 -5.76 -46.63
N ARG A 18 -72.96 -6.16 -45.54
CA ARG A 18 -71.57 -6.68 -45.58
C ARG A 18 -71.41 -8.00 -46.36
N ARG A 19 -72.46 -8.81 -46.53
CA ARG A 19 -72.43 -10.06 -47.33
C ARG A 19 -72.81 -9.86 -48.81
N SER A 20 -73.56 -8.81 -49.15
CA SER A 20 -74.08 -8.57 -50.51
C SER A 20 -73.18 -7.70 -51.40
N CYS A 21 -72.25 -6.92 -50.84
CA CYS A 21 -71.24 -6.18 -51.60
C CYS A 21 -69.99 -7.03 -51.86
N ARG A 22 -70.15 -8.13 -52.61
CA ARG A 22 -69.07 -9.02 -53.04
C ARG A 22 -68.38 -8.51 -54.32
N ASN A 23 -68.08 -7.21 -54.37
CA ASN A 23 -67.15 -6.65 -55.36
C ASN A 23 -65.74 -6.79 -54.76
N ARG A 24 -64.95 -7.76 -55.25
CA ARG A 24 -63.60 -8.06 -54.73
C ARG A 24 -62.71 -6.80 -54.66
N GLU A 25 -62.80 -5.94 -55.67
CA GLU A 25 -61.95 -4.75 -55.84
C GLU A 25 -62.15 -3.68 -54.73
N SER A 26 -63.35 -3.55 -54.16
CA SER A 26 -63.63 -2.52 -53.14
C SER A 26 -63.13 -2.91 -51.75
N TYR A 27 -63.09 -4.22 -51.44
CA TYR A 27 -62.58 -4.74 -50.17
C TYR A 27 -61.05 -4.80 -50.19
N ASP A 28 -60.45 -5.11 -51.34
CA ASP A 28 -59.00 -5.10 -51.54
C ASP A 28 -58.44 -3.68 -51.34
N ALA A 29 -59.07 -2.64 -51.89
CA ALA A 29 -58.66 -1.25 -51.69
C ALA A 29 -58.76 -0.78 -50.21
N ILE A 30 -59.79 -1.20 -49.48
CA ILE A 30 -59.93 -0.89 -48.04
C ILE A 30 -58.90 -1.66 -47.21
N ALA A 31 -58.61 -2.92 -47.58
CA ALA A 31 -57.58 -3.73 -46.92
C ALA A 31 -56.17 -3.16 -47.16
N GLU A 32 -55.90 -2.67 -48.38
CA GLU A 32 -54.67 -1.96 -48.73
C GLU A 32 -54.51 -0.67 -47.93
N LEU A 33 -55.56 0.17 -47.85
CA LEU A 33 -55.55 1.38 -47.03
C LEU A 33 -55.35 1.06 -45.54
N ALA A 34 -55.99 0.00 -45.02
CA ALA A 34 -55.80 -0.42 -43.63
C ALA A 34 -54.37 -0.93 -43.38
N ALA A 35 -53.76 -1.63 -44.35
CA ALA A 35 -52.37 -2.06 -44.29
C ALA A 35 -51.42 -0.85 -44.34
N GLU A 36 -51.69 0.14 -45.19
CA GLU A 36 -50.93 1.40 -45.26
C GLU A 36 -51.03 2.22 -43.97
N LEU A 37 -52.22 2.36 -43.39
CA LEU A 37 -52.40 3.03 -42.11
C LEU A 37 -51.67 2.29 -40.99
N ARG A 38 -51.73 0.95 -40.94
CA ARG A 38 -50.94 0.16 -39.99
C ARG A 38 -49.44 0.38 -40.18
N ARG A 39 -48.95 0.41 -41.42
CA ARG A 39 -47.55 0.73 -41.74
C ARG A 39 -47.19 2.14 -41.26
N ALA A 40 -48.02 3.14 -41.51
CA ALA A 40 -47.81 4.51 -41.06
C ALA A 40 -47.77 4.64 -39.52
N TYR A 41 -48.67 3.94 -38.82
CA TYR A 41 -48.65 3.89 -37.35
C TYR A 41 -47.41 3.18 -36.81
N MET A 42 -46.95 2.09 -37.43
CA MET A 42 -45.69 1.44 -37.06
C MET A 42 -44.49 2.36 -37.28
N VAL A 43 -44.43 3.07 -38.41
CA VAL A 43 -43.38 4.05 -38.70
C VAL A 43 -43.40 5.19 -37.68
N LYS A 44 -44.58 5.72 -37.31
CA LYS A 44 -44.71 6.73 -36.24
C LYS A 44 -44.22 6.22 -34.90
N GLY A 45 -44.53 4.97 -34.54
CA GLY A 45 -44.05 4.33 -33.31
C GLY A 45 -42.53 4.16 -33.29
N LEU A 46 -41.94 3.72 -34.41
CA LEU A 46 -40.49 3.61 -34.57
C LEU A 46 -39.80 4.98 -34.50
N GLN A 47 -40.39 6.02 -35.11
CA GLN A 47 -39.85 7.38 -35.03
C GLN A 47 -39.84 7.88 -33.58
N ALA A 48 -40.94 7.69 -32.82
CA ALA A 48 -41.00 8.07 -31.41
C ALA A 48 -39.95 7.32 -30.57
N GLN A 49 -39.68 6.04 -30.85
CA GLN A 49 -38.62 5.28 -30.19
C GLN A 49 -37.21 5.78 -30.53
N LEU A 50 -36.99 6.22 -31.77
CA LEU A 50 -35.72 6.84 -32.16
C LEU A 50 -35.53 8.19 -31.45
N ASP A 51 -36.56 9.02 -31.40
CA ASP A 51 -36.52 10.31 -30.71
C ASP A 51 -36.30 10.13 -29.20
N GLU A 52 -36.93 9.13 -28.57
CA GLU A 52 -36.71 8.79 -27.15
C GLU A 52 -35.28 8.33 -26.89
N LYS A 53 -34.72 7.47 -27.76
CA LYS A 53 -33.32 7.05 -27.66
C LYS A 53 -32.36 8.22 -27.79
N GLN A 54 -32.58 9.11 -28.76
CA GLN A 54 -31.76 10.31 -28.95
C GLN A 54 -31.86 11.27 -27.75
N ALA A 55 -33.05 11.46 -27.19
CA ALA A 55 -33.24 12.26 -25.98
C ALA A 55 -32.51 11.65 -24.77
N HIS A 56 -32.54 10.32 -24.63
CA HIS A 56 -31.81 9.62 -23.58
C HIS A 56 -30.30 9.76 -23.72
N GLU A 57 -29.75 9.55 -24.92
CA GLU A 57 -28.33 9.75 -25.22
C GLU A 57 -27.89 11.19 -24.93
N TYR A 58 -28.69 12.18 -25.30
CA TYR A 58 -28.42 13.58 -25.00
C TYR A 58 -28.42 13.86 -23.49
N ALA A 59 -29.39 13.31 -22.75
CA ALA A 59 -29.45 13.45 -21.29
C ALA A 59 -28.24 12.79 -20.60
N GLU A 60 -27.80 11.62 -21.07
CA GLU A 60 -26.57 11.00 -20.57
C GLU A 60 -25.33 11.84 -20.85
N LEU A 61 -25.22 12.43 -22.04
CA LEU A 61 -24.10 13.31 -22.40
C LEU A 61 -24.06 14.56 -21.50
N VAL A 62 -25.22 15.15 -21.20
CA VAL A 62 -25.32 16.29 -20.27
C VAL A 62 -24.86 15.88 -18.88
N ARG A 63 -25.35 14.74 -18.34
CA ARG A 63 -24.92 14.22 -17.04
C ARG A 63 -23.41 13.96 -16.99
N LYS A 64 -22.84 13.36 -18.04
CA LYS A 64 -21.40 13.11 -18.13
C LYS A 64 -20.59 14.41 -18.11
N ARG A 65 -21.08 15.46 -18.77
CA ARG A 65 -20.46 16.80 -18.73
C ARG A 65 -20.53 17.43 -17.34
N GLU A 66 -21.70 17.39 -16.70
CA GLU A 66 -21.88 17.91 -15.33
C GLU A 66 -20.95 17.23 -14.33
N ILE A 67 -20.85 15.89 -14.39
CA ILE A 67 -19.92 15.12 -13.56
C ILE A 67 -18.46 15.53 -13.84
N ALA A 68 -18.08 15.66 -15.12
CA ALA A 68 -16.73 16.07 -15.48
C ALA A 68 -16.39 17.48 -14.98
N ASP A 69 -17.35 18.41 -15.02
CA ASP A 69 -17.17 19.77 -14.52
C ASP A 69 -17.13 19.84 -12.99
N LEU A 70 -17.87 18.98 -12.28
CA LEU A 70 -17.74 18.82 -10.83
C LEU A 70 -16.35 18.31 -10.44
N ILE A 71 -15.87 17.26 -11.11
CA ILE A 71 -14.53 16.70 -10.87
C ILE A 71 -13.45 17.76 -11.13
N ARG A 72 -13.59 18.58 -12.18
CA ARG A 72 -12.65 19.68 -12.46
C ARG A 72 -12.64 20.74 -11.36
N LYS A 73 -13.79 21.09 -10.80
CA LYS A 73 -13.90 22.05 -9.69
C LYS A 73 -13.26 21.50 -8.41
N GLU A 74 -13.55 20.25 -8.06
CA GLU A 74 -12.94 19.59 -6.90
C GLU A 74 -11.41 19.54 -7.05
N GLN A 75 -10.90 19.23 -8.24
CA GLN A 75 -9.45 19.27 -8.50
C GLN A 75 -8.85 20.67 -8.32
N GLN A 76 -9.56 21.72 -8.74
CA GLN A 76 -9.10 23.11 -8.54
C GLN A 76 -9.09 23.49 -7.06
N GLU A 77 -10.13 23.12 -6.31
CA GLU A 77 -10.22 23.38 -4.87
C GLU A 77 -9.08 22.69 -4.11
N VAL A 78 -8.79 21.42 -4.42
CA VAL A 78 -7.67 20.69 -3.83
C VAL A 78 -6.33 21.37 -4.13
N LEU A 79 -6.11 21.82 -5.37
CA LEU A 79 -4.88 22.55 -5.73
C LEU A 79 -4.76 23.89 -4.98
N GLU A 80 -5.86 24.61 -4.80
CA GLU A 80 -5.87 25.86 -4.02
C GLU A 80 -5.56 25.61 -2.54
N GLU A 81 -6.14 24.56 -1.95
CA GLU A 81 -5.88 24.16 -0.58
C GLU A 81 -4.42 23.76 -0.38
N ASP A 82 -3.85 22.99 -1.30
CA ASP A 82 -2.43 22.63 -1.30
C ASP A 82 -1.53 23.86 -1.36
N LEU A 83 -1.85 24.84 -2.21
CA LEU A 83 -1.13 26.10 -2.30
C LEU A 83 -1.24 26.91 -0.99
N ARG A 84 -2.43 26.96 -0.37
CA ARG A 84 -2.63 27.62 0.93
C ARG A 84 -1.80 26.94 2.02
N CYS A 85 -1.82 25.62 2.10
CA CYS A 85 -1.02 24.82 3.02
C CYS A 85 0.49 25.09 2.85
N ARG A 86 1.00 25.04 1.61
CA ARG A 86 2.41 25.38 1.30
C ARG A 86 2.75 26.80 1.71
N SER A 87 1.88 27.77 1.45
CA SER A 87 2.09 29.16 1.85
C SER A 87 2.14 29.33 3.38
N ALA A 88 1.31 28.61 4.12
CA ALA A 88 1.29 28.63 5.58
C ALA A 88 2.57 28.02 6.17
N ILE A 89 3.05 26.91 5.61
CA ILE A 89 4.32 26.29 5.99
C ILE A 89 5.49 27.25 5.75
N LEU A 90 5.53 27.90 4.58
CA LEU A 90 6.56 28.90 4.26
C LEU A 90 6.53 30.10 5.22
N ARG A 91 5.34 30.59 5.59
CA ARG A 91 5.19 31.67 6.59
C ARG A 91 5.70 31.24 7.96
N LYS A 92 5.35 30.04 8.42
CA LYS A 92 5.84 29.47 9.69
C LYS A 92 7.36 29.31 9.67
N SER A 93 7.93 28.79 8.58
CA SER A 93 9.39 28.66 8.41
C SER A 93 10.10 30.02 8.43
N LYS A 94 9.53 31.05 7.78
CA LYS A 94 10.09 32.41 7.80
C LYS A 94 10.01 33.04 9.19
N ALA A 95 8.89 32.87 9.90
CA ALA A 95 8.74 33.35 11.27
C ALA A 95 9.73 32.69 12.22
N TYR A 96 9.89 31.36 12.11
CA TYR A 96 10.87 30.62 12.89
C TYR A 96 12.31 31.06 12.61
N ARG A 97 12.67 31.28 11.34
CA ARG A 97 13.99 31.85 10.99
C ARG A 97 14.22 33.21 11.64
N ARG A 98 13.25 34.12 11.59
CA ARG A 98 13.36 35.43 12.26
C ARG A 98 13.56 35.31 13.77
N GLN A 99 12.82 34.40 14.41
CA GLN A 99 13.01 34.13 15.84
C GLN A 99 14.41 33.59 16.16
N LEU A 100 14.96 32.74 15.29
CA LEU A 100 16.32 32.24 15.43
C LEU A 100 17.35 33.36 15.27
N ASP A 101 17.17 34.23 14.28
CA ASP A 101 18.03 35.39 14.06
C ASP A 101 17.99 36.35 15.28
N GLU A 102 16.80 36.62 15.83
CA GLU A 102 16.65 37.41 17.06
C GLU A 102 17.32 36.78 18.29
N GLN A 103 17.30 35.44 18.39
CA GLN A 103 18.02 34.76 19.47
C GLN A 103 19.53 34.88 19.31
N LEU A 104 20.04 34.78 18.08
CA LEU A 104 21.45 34.97 17.78
C LEU A 104 21.90 36.40 18.10
N THR A 105 21.14 37.42 17.69
CA THR A 105 21.48 38.81 18.00
C THR A 105 21.48 39.08 19.50
N ARG A 106 20.49 38.57 20.25
CA ARG A 106 20.48 38.68 21.72
C ARG A 106 21.71 38.03 22.35
N LYS A 107 22.11 36.85 21.87
CA LYS A 107 23.31 36.16 22.36
C LYS A 107 24.60 36.91 22.04
N GLU A 108 24.66 37.59 20.89
CA GLU A 108 25.77 38.46 20.55
C GLU A 108 25.82 39.71 21.44
N GLU A 109 24.68 40.32 21.74
CA GLU A 109 24.57 41.46 22.66
C GLU A 109 25.00 41.06 24.08
N GLU A 110 24.52 39.92 24.60
CA GLU A 110 24.95 39.37 25.89
C GLU A 110 26.48 39.18 25.94
N LYS A 111 27.08 38.63 24.87
CA LYS A 111 28.54 38.48 24.78
C LYS A 111 29.26 39.83 24.79
N ARG A 112 28.72 40.85 24.13
CA ARG A 112 29.31 42.20 24.14
C ARG A 112 29.32 42.77 25.55
N VAL A 113 28.20 42.66 26.27
CA VAL A 113 28.09 43.11 27.66
C VAL A 113 29.11 42.40 28.56
N ILE A 114 29.21 41.07 28.48
CA ILE A 114 30.19 40.29 29.26
C ILE A 114 31.63 40.74 28.95
N VAL A 115 31.95 41.00 27.68
CA VAL A 115 33.29 41.47 27.28
C VAL A 115 33.56 42.88 27.82
N GLU A 116 32.56 43.76 27.83
CA GLU A 116 32.67 45.10 28.40
C GLU A 116 32.85 45.04 29.93
N GLU A 117 32.04 44.25 30.64
CA GLU A 117 32.19 44.00 32.08
C GLU A 117 33.58 43.44 32.42
N ALA A 118 34.09 42.50 31.63
CA ALA A 118 35.43 41.95 31.82
C ALA A 118 36.54 43.00 31.59
N ARG A 119 36.33 43.95 30.67
CA ARG A 119 37.26 45.08 30.45
C ARG A 119 37.21 46.06 31.61
N GLU A 120 36.02 46.42 32.08
CA GLU A 120 35.82 47.28 33.25
C GLU A 120 36.45 46.65 34.50
N TYR A 121 36.21 45.35 34.74
CA TYR A 121 36.81 44.61 35.84
C TYR A 121 38.34 44.57 35.75
N ARG A 122 38.91 44.44 34.55
CA ARG A 122 40.36 44.51 34.36
C ARG A 122 40.93 45.88 34.73
N LYS A 123 40.28 46.98 34.30
CA LYS A 123 40.70 48.34 34.69
C LYS A 123 40.65 48.50 36.20
N PHE A 124 39.59 48.00 36.85
CA PHE A 124 39.47 48.02 38.31
C PHE A 124 40.61 47.27 38.98
N LEU A 125 40.99 46.08 38.50
CA LEU A 125 42.14 45.34 39.01
C LEU A 125 43.46 46.12 38.83
N GLU A 126 43.67 46.73 37.65
CA GLU A 126 44.83 47.58 37.40
C GLU A 126 44.89 48.80 38.35
N GLU A 127 43.74 49.39 38.70
CA GLU A 127 43.65 50.46 39.69
C GLU A 127 43.97 49.97 41.10
N VAL A 128 43.45 48.80 41.50
CA VAL A 128 43.75 48.18 42.80
C VAL A 128 45.25 47.89 42.92
N ASP A 129 45.86 47.33 41.87
CA ASP A 129 47.30 47.06 41.84
C ASP A 129 48.12 48.36 41.97
N ARG A 130 47.73 49.43 41.27
CA ARG A 130 48.39 50.75 41.42
C ARG A 130 48.30 51.28 42.84
N VAL A 131 47.12 51.20 43.47
CA VAL A 131 46.93 51.65 44.86
C VAL A 131 47.78 50.81 45.81
N GLN A 132 47.87 49.50 45.59
CA GLN A 132 48.72 48.63 46.39
C GLN A 132 50.21 48.99 46.23
N GLU A 133 50.68 49.21 45.00
CA GLU A 133 52.05 49.65 44.74
C GLU A 133 52.36 50.99 45.43
N GLU A 134 51.45 51.97 45.37
CA GLU A 134 51.60 53.26 46.05
C GLU A 134 51.66 53.13 47.57
N GLN A 135 50.82 52.25 48.15
CA GLN A 135 50.86 51.95 49.58
C GLN A 135 52.17 51.25 49.98
N GLU A 136 52.65 50.28 49.19
CA GLU A 136 53.91 49.59 49.44
C GLU A 136 55.10 50.54 49.36
N ARG A 137 55.13 51.43 48.35
CA ARG A 137 56.14 52.49 48.23
C ARG A 137 56.10 53.45 49.42
N SER A 138 54.91 53.85 49.86
CA SER A 138 54.74 54.73 51.02
C SER A 138 55.26 54.07 52.31
N LYS A 139 54.87 52.82 52.58
CA LYS A 139 55.38 52.04 53.71
C LYS A 139 56.90 51.85 53.65
N ALA A 140 57.46 51.66 52.46
CA ALA A 140 58.91 51.54 52.28
C ALA A 140 59.64 52.85 52.57
N LEU A 141 59.07 54.00 52.19
CA LEU A 141 59.60 55.32 52.52
C LEU A 141 59.50 55.62 54.02
N GLU A 142 58.38 55.30 54.67
CA GLU A 142 58.21 55.43 56.12
C GLU A 142 59.25 54.61 56.88
N LYS A 143 59.45 53.35 56.50
CA LYS A 143 60.50 52.49 57.09
C LYS A 143 61.90 53.07 56.89
N LYS A 144 62.18 53.69 55.74
CA LYS A 144 63.46 54.39 55.50
C LYS A 144 63.61 55.62 56.38
N SER A 145 62.57 56.44 56.55
CA SER A 145 62.62 57.61 57.44
C SER A 145 62.79 57.21 58.90
N GLU A 146 62.08 56.16 59.36
CA GLU A 146 62.27 55.61 60.70
C GLU A 146 63.71 55.14 60.92
N LEU A 147 64.31 54.47 59.92
CA LEU A 147 65.70 54.03 59.99
C LEU A 147 66.67 55.23 60.08
N VAL A 148 66.42 56.28 59.30
CA VAL A 148 67.24 57.51 59.35
C VAL A 148 67.12 58.21 60.70
N GLU A 149 65.92 58.35 61.25
CA GLU A 149 65.70 58.95 62.57
C GLU A 149 66.34 58.13 63.69
N ARG A 150 66.21 56.79 63.65
CA ARG A 150 66.93 55.90 64.59
C ARG A 150 68.44 56.08 64.48
N THR A 151 68.98 56.09 63.27
CA THR A 151 70.42 56.28 63.04
C THR A 151 70.89 57.67 63.51
N ARG A 152 70.04 58.70 63.39
CA ARG A 152 70.32 60.05 63.88
C ARG A 152 70.33 60.11 65.40
N GLN A 153 69.36 59.48 66.05
CA GLN A 153 69.30 59.37 67.52
C GLN A 153 70.50 58.58 68.05
N GLU A 154 70.85 57.45 67.43
CA GLU A 154 72.02 56.65 67.79
C GLU A 154 73.32 57.45 67.65
N ARG A 155 73.46 58.28 66.60
CA ARG A 155 74.62 59.17 66.44
C ARG A 155 74.71 60.23 67.52
N LEU A 156 73.59 60.87 67.88
CA LEU A 156 73.55 61.86 68.96
C LEU A 156 73.94 61.23 70.31
N ILE A 157 73.38 60.06 70.63
CA ILE A 157 73.72 59.31 71.85
C ILE A 157 75.21 58.90 71.84
N PHE A 158 75.74 58.52 70.69
CA PHE A 158 77.16 58.17 70.56
C PHE A 158 78.09 59.38 70.71
N GLU A 159 77.70 60.55 70.21
CA GLU A 159 78.45 61.81 70.38
C GLU A 159 78.42 62.27 71.85
N GLU A 160 77.26 62.22 72.51
CA GLU A 160 77.11 62.51 73.95
C GLU A 160 77.94 61.53 74.80
N MET A 161 77.88 60.23 74.53
CA MET A 161 78.72 59.23 75.22
C MET A 161 80.21 59.47 75.00
N ARG A 162 80.62 59.97 73.82
CA ARG A 162 82.02 60.27 73.50
C ARG A 162 82.51 61.57 74.16
N GLU A 163 81.62 62.49 74.48
CA GLU A 163 81.92 63.71 75.24
C GLU A 163 82.01 63.42 76.74
N VAL A 164 81.08 62.62 77.27
CA VAL A 164 81.13 62.10 78.65
C VAL A 164 82.41 61.31 78.87
N ARG A 165 82.77 60.39 77.97
CA ARG A 165 84.06 59.66 78.07
C ARG A 165 85.29 60.56 78.02
N ARG A 166 85.26 61.65 77.25
CA ARG A 166 86.37 62.62 77.19
C ARG A 166 86.48 63.49 78.44
N GLN A 167 85.40 63.63 79.21
CA GLN A 167 85.39 64.28 80.52
C GLN A 167 85.86 63.31 81.61
N GLU A 168 85.35 62.07 81.58
CA GLU A 168 85.77 60.98 82.48
C GLU A 168 87.25 60.61 82.29
N GLU A 169 87.79 60.61 81.08
CA GLU A 169 89.22 60.33 80.81
C GLU A 169 90.14 61.39 81.41
N ARG A 170 89.72 62.66 81.45
CA ARG A 170 90.51 63.76 82.05
C ARG A 170 90.50 63.71 83.58
N GLU A 171 89.37 63.34 84.16
CA GLU A 171 89.22 63.14 85.62
C GLU A 171 89.93 61.85 86.08
N ALA A 172 89.88 60.80 85.25
CA ALA A 172 90.58 59.54 85.51
C ALA A 172 92.10 59.63 85.32
N GLU A 173 92.62 60.48 84.42
CA GLU A 173 94.07 60.71 84.27
C GLU A 173 94.71 61.37 85.50
N GLU A 174 93.95 62.16 86.26
CA GLU A 174 94.41 62.77 87.52
C GLU A 174 94.34 61.79 88.70
N GLU A 175 93.30 60.94 88.76
CA GLU A 175 93.19 59.92 89.80
C GLU A 175 94.12 58.70 89.58
N LYS A 176 94.42 58.35 88.32
CA LYS A 176 95.28 57.20 87.97
C LYS A 176 96.73 57.40 88.39
N ARG A 177 97.26 58.63 88.34
CA ARG A 177 98.66 58.89 88.77
C ARG A 177 98.94 58.54 90.23
N LEU A 178 97.92 58.56 91.10
CA LEU A 178 98.05 58.23 92.52
C LEU A 178 97.67 56.78 92.83
N LYS A 179 96.79 56.15 92.03
CA LYS A 179 96.33 54.76 92.24
C LYS A 179 97.16 53.72 91.45
N ASP A 180 97.90 54.11 90.41
CA ASP A 180 98.69 53.20 89.56
C ASP A 180 99.89 52.54 90.27
N LEU A 181 100.37 53.11 91.39
CA LEU A 181 101.45 52.50 92.19
C LEU A 181 100.97 51.40 93.14
N GLU A 182 99.70 51.39 93.51
CA GLU A 182 99.10 50.38 94.40
C GLU A 182 98.28 49.33 93.61
N TYR A 183 97.71 49.71 92.46
CA TYR A 183 96.84 48.88 91.62
C TYR A 183 97.57 47.81 90.77
N LEU A 184 98.87 47.99 90.48
CA LEU A 184 99.67 46.99 89.76
C LEU A 184 99.84 45.67 90.52
N LYS A 185 99.63 45.68 91.85
CA LYS A 185 99.66 44.46 92.69
C LYS A 185 98.30 43.78 92.84
N GLU A 186 97.20 44.47 92.55
CA GLU A 186 95.82 43.97 92.68
C GLU A 186 95.22 43.49 91.33
N ILE A 187 95.70 44.00 90.19
CA ILE A 187 95.26 43.62 88.82
C ILE A 187 95.50 42.13 88.51
N GLU A 188 96.58 41.56 89.03
CA GLU A 188 97.00 40.19 88.70
C GLU A 188 96.04 39.12 89.26
N GLU A 189 95.31 39.45 90.33
CA GLU A 189 94.31 38.57 90.94
C GLU A 189 92.91 38.74 90.30
N ARG A 190 92.46 39.98 90.03
CA ARG A 190 91.17 40.25 89.36
C ARG A 190 91.11 39.82 87.89
N SER A 191 92.24 39.83 87.18
CA SER A 191 92.37 39.37 85.77
C SER A 191 91.96 37.90 85.58
N LYS A 192 92.25 37.06 86.58
CA LYS A 192 91.92 35.63 86.56
C LYS A 192 90.43 35.36 86.78
N GLU A 193 89.73 36.23 87.53
CA GLU A 193 88.28 36.11 87.77
C GLU A 193 87.43 36.60 86.58
N VAL A 194 87.82 37.69 85.93
CA VAL A 194 87.13 38.22 84.72
C VAL A 194 87.26 37.24 83.53
N SER A 195 88.40 36.57 83.41
CA SER A 195 88.62 35.57 82.36
C SER A 195 87.73 34.34 82.53
N ARG A 196 87.45 33.92 83.78
CA ARG A 196 86.49 32.83 84.08
C ARG A 196 85.05 33.21 83.73
N LEU A 197 84.60 34.42 84.09
CA LEU A 197 83.25 34.91 83.75
C LEU A 197 83.02 35.05 82.24
N ARG A 198 84.06 35.40 81.46
CA ARG A 198 83.99 35.44 79.99
C ARG A 198 83.86 34.05 79.36
N GLN A 199 84.58 33.05 79.89
CA GLN A 199 84.43 31.66 79.44
C GLN A 199 83.03 31.13 79.74
N GLU A 200 82.49 31.39 80.93
CA GLU A 200 81.12 31.01 81.29
C GLU A 200 80.04 31.67 80.40
N GLN A 201 80.23 32.93 79.98
CA GLN A 201 79.31 33.56 79.02
C GLN A 201 79.39 32.94 77.62
N MET A 202 80.58 32.55 77.16
CA MET A 202 80.75 31.89 75.86
C MET A 202 80.11 30.50 75.86
N GLU A 203 80.29 29.72 76.94
CA GLU A 203 79.64 28.42 77.10
C GLU A 203 78.11 28.52 77.20
N ARG A 204 77.58 29.59 77.80
CA ARG A 204 76.13 29.85 77.80
C ARG A 204 75.61 30.18 76.41
N ARG A 205 76.36 30.98 75.62
CA ARG A 205 76.01 31.30 74.22
C ARG A 205 76.08 30.05 73.33
N GLU A 206 77.10 29.22 73.50
CA GLU A 206 77.20 27.94 72.78
C GLU A 206 76.05 27.00 73.15
N ARG A 207 75.69 26.89 74.43
CA ARG A 207 74.51 26.11 74.86
C ARG A 207 73.22 26.60 74.22
N VAL A 208 72.98 27.91 74.20
CA VAL A 208 71.79 28.49 73.54
C VAL A 208 71.80 28.24 72.04
N LEU A 209 72.96 28.35 71.37
CA LEU A 209 73.08 28.03 69.93
C LEU A 209 72.83 26.55 69.64
N LEU A 210 73.35 25.65 70.47
CA LEU A 210 73.13 24.20 70.36
C LEU A 210 71.65 23.83 70.61
N GLU A 211 71.00 24.45 71.60
CA GLU A 211 69.56 24.25 71.82
C GLU A 211 68.72 24.82 70.67
N THR A 212 69.06 26.00 70.15
CA THR A 212 68.35 26.62 69.02
C THR A 212 68.47 25.78 67.75
N THR A 213 69.68 25.29 67.45
CA THR A 213 69.92 24.41 66.30
C THR A 213 69.19 23.08 66.44
N ARG A 214 69.16 22.48 67.64
CA ARG A 214 68.35 21.29 67.92
C ARG A 214 66.86 21.53 67.66
N ILE A 215 66.30 22.64 68.15
CA ILE A 215 64.89 23.01 67.93
C ILE A 215 64.60 23.19 66.43
N MET A 216 65.51 23.80 65.67
CA MET A 216 65.36 23.96 64.22
C MET A 216 65.37 22.62 63.48
N LEU A 217 66.27 21.70 63.85
CA LEU A 217 66.34 20.35 63.27
C LEU A 217 65.07 19.54 63.59
N ASP A 218 64.59 19.57 64.83
CA ASP A 218 63.35 18.91 65.25
C ASP A 218 62.13 19.49 64.51
N ALA A 219 62.08 20.81 64.32
CA ALA A 219 61.03 21.46 63.54
C ALA A 219 61.07 21.06 62.06
N GLN A 220 62.27 20.91 61.48
CA GLN A 220 62.45 20.45 60.10
C GLN A 220 62.07 18.97 59.94
N ALA A 221 62.41 18.11 60.90
CA ALA A 221 61.99 16.71 60.90
C ALA A 221 60.46 16.58 60.94
N ARG A 222 59.79 17.33 61.81
CA ARG A 222 58.31 17.38 61.88
C ARG A 222 57.65 17.90 60.61
N LYS A 223 58.32 18.79 59.86
CA LYS A 223 57.81 19.25 58.54
C LYS A 223 57.89 18.13 57.52
N ARG A 224 59.01 17.41 57.44
CA ARG A 224 59.18 16.26 56.53
C ARG A 224 58.16 15.16 56.81
N GLU A 225 57.95 14.79 58.07
CA GLU A 225 56.92 13.79 58.43
C GLU A 225 55.51 14.21 58.01
N LYS A 226 55.19 15.51 58.08
CA LYS A 226 53.89 16.03 57.61
C LYS A 226 53.77 15.98 56.09
N GLU A 227 54.84 16.30 55.38
CA GLU A 227 54.91 16.23 53.92
C GLU A 227 54.79 14.78 53.43
N GLU A 228 55.47 13.83 54.07
CA GLU A 228 55.35 12.39 53.76
C GLU A 228 53.91 11.90 53.97
N ARG A 229 53.28 12.24 55.10
CA ARG A 229 51.86 11.90 55.34
C ARG A 229 50.92 12.52 54.31
N LEU A 230 51.20 13.74 53.86
CA LEU A 230 50.41 14.39 52.81
C LEU A 230 50.57 13.65 51.47
N ILE A 231 51.80 13.25 51.13
CA ILE A 231 52.08 12.46 49.92
C ILE A 231 51.35 11.12 49.97
N ASP A 232 51.35 10.42 51.12
CA ASP A 232 50.63 9.16 51.29
C ASP A 232 49.12 9.34 51.12
N LEU A 233 48.54 10.39 51.70
CA LEU A 233 47.11 10.71 51.53
C LEU A 233 46.74 10.97 50.07
N VAL A 234 47.55 11.75 49.35
CA VAL A 234 47.33 12.01 47.92
C VAL A 234 47.47 10.72 47.11
N ALA A 235 48.42 9.86 47.44
CA ALA A 235 48.61 8.59 46.75
C ALA A 235 47.45 7.60 46.99
N GLU A 236 46.84 7.61 48.18
CA GLU A 236 45.62 6.83 48.45
C GLU A 236 44.40 7.40 47.74
N GLU A 237 44.26 8.72 47.66
CA GLU A 237 43.17 9.38 46.92
C GLU A 237 43.22 9.04 45.42
N ILE A 238 44.41 9.12 44.81
CA ILE A 238 44.62 8.70 43.42
C ILE A 238 44.26 7.22 43.23
N ARG A 239 44.64 6.33 44.16
CA ARG A 239 44.29 4.91 44.09
C ARG A 239 42.78 4.69 44.16
N CYS A 240 42.08 5.38 45.07
CA CYS A 240 40.63 5.33 45.16
C CYS A 240 39.96 5.80 43.85
N GLU A 241 40.42 6.91 43.28
CA GLU A 241 39.88 7.41 42.00
C GLU A 241 40.05 6.41 40.86
N LEU A 242 41.21 5.75 40.77
CA LEU A 242 41.47 4.73 39.75
C LEU A 242 40.50 3.55 39.90
N VAL A 243 40.29 3.06 41.13
CA VAL A 243 39.33 1.97 41.39
C VAL A 243 37.91 2.39 41.01
N ILE A 244 37.49 3.62 41.34
CA ILE A 244 36.16 4.13 40.96
C ILE A 244 36.01 4.17 39.43
N ARG A 245 37.02 4.67 38.71
CA ARG A 245 37.01 4.70 37.23
C ARG A 245 36.93 3.30 36.64
N GLU A 246 37.71 2.35 37.14
CA GLU A 246 37.66 0.95 36.69
C GLU A 246 36.27 0.32 36.95
N MET A 247 35.67 0.57 38.12
CA MET A 247 34.32 0.11 38.43
C MET A 247 33.27 0.74 37.50
N GLU A 248 33.37 2.04 37.21
CA GLU A 248 32.47 2.71 36.25
C GLU A 248 32.60 2.13 34.85
N GLU A 249 33.82 1.93 34.36
CA GLU A 249 34.06 1.30 33.06
C GLU A 249 33.51 -0.13 33.00
N ALA A 250 33.74 -0.93 34.03
CA ALA A 250 33.21 -2.29 34.13
C ALA A 250 31.67 -2.27 34.10
N MET A 251 31.04 -1.33 34.82
CA MET A 251 29.59 -1.16 34.80
C MET A 251 29.07 -0.72 33.43
N ARG A 252 29.76 0.19 32.74
CA ARG A 252 29.41 0.59 31.36
C ARG A 252 29.52 -0.60 30.39
N ARG A 253 30.60 -1.38 30.47
CA ARG A 253 30.79 -2.59 29.66
C ARG A 253 29.68 -3.61 29.92
N LYS A 254 29.31 -3.82 31.19
CA LYS A 254 28.23 -4.74 31.58
C LYS A 254 26.87 -4.27 31.04
N LYS A 255 26.55 -2.98 31.14
CA LYS A 255 25.30 -2.42 30.56
C LYS A 255 25.26 -2.61 29.04
N MET A 256 26.35 -2.28 28.35
CA MET A 256 26.45 -2.47 26.90
C MET A 256 26.28 -3.94 26.49
N GLN A 257 26.85 -4.88 27.24
CA GLN A 257 26.64 -6.31 27.02
C GLN A 257 25.19 -6.74 27.23
N GLN A 258 24.53 -6.21 28.26
CA GLN A 258 23.11 -6.49 28.54
C GLN A 258 22.19 -5.93 27.46
N GLU A 259 22.44 -4.71 27.02
CA GLU A 259 21.72 -4.07 25.90
C GLU A 259 21.89 -4.87 24.61
N LEU A 260 23.13 -5.23 24.26
CA LEU A 260 23.40 -6.07 23.08
C LEU A 260 22.68 -7.42 23.17
N ALA A 261 22.71 -8.07 24.33
CA ALA A 261 22.02 -9.34 24.54
C ALA A 261 20.50 -9.19 24.43
N ALA A 262 19.92 -8.09 24.91
CA ALA A 262 18.49 -7.79 24.77
C ALA A 262 18.12 -7.59 23.30
N THR A 263 18.87 -6.76 22.57
CA THR A 263 18.65 -6.52 21.14
C THR A 263 18.77 -7.79 20.31
N LEU A 264 19.75 -8.64 20.60
CA LEU A 264 19.90 -9.94 19.90
C LEU A 264 18.71 -10.86 20.17
N ARG A 265 18.18 -10.89 21.40
CA ARG A 265 16.96 -11.67 21.71
C ARG A 265 15.75 -11.14 20.94
N GLU A 266 15.57 -9.83 20.90
CA GLU A 266 14.50 -9.20 20.13
C GLU A 266 14.61 -9.52 18.65
N GLN A 267 15.82 -9.47 18.08
CA GLN A 267 16.07 -9.86 16.69
C GLN A 267 15.74 -11.32 16.44
N ILE A 268 16.15 -12.24 17.32
CA ILE A 268 15.81 -13.67 17.19
C ILE A 268 14.29 -13.84 17.18
N VAL A 269 13.58 -13.30 18.18
CA VAL A 269 12.12 -13.39 18.29
C VAL A 269 11.44 -12.80 17.04
N PHE A 270 11.90 -11.64 16.58
CA PHE A 270 11.38 -11.02 15.37
C PHE A 270 11.59 -11.89 14.14
N THR A 271 12.78 -12.46 13.95
CA THR A 271 13.06 -13.35 12.82
C THR A 271 12.22 -14.63 12.87
N GLU A 272 11.98 -15.18 14.06
CA GLU A 272 11.10 -16.33 14.24
C GLU A 272 9.65 -16.00 13.91
N GLN A 273 9.14 -14.85 14.38
CA GLN A 273 7.79 -14.38 14.04
C GLN A 273 7.63 -14.17 12.52
N CYS A 274 8.63 -13.58 11.85
CA CYS A 274 8.61 -13.45 10.40
C CYS A 274 8.57 -14.81 9.71
N LYS A 275 9.39 -15.78 10.14
CA LYS A 275 9.37 -17.14 9.59
C LYS A 275 8.00 -17.81 9.76
N LEU A 276 7.37 -17.66 10.93
CA LEU A 276 6.04 -18.20 11.18
C LEU A 276 4.99 -17.58 10.25
N ARG A 277 5.02 -16.26 10.06
CA ARG A 277 4.12 -15.57 9.12
C ARG A 277 4.31 -16.05 7.69
N PHE A 278 5.55 -16.21 7.22
CA PHE A 278 5.80 -16.76 5.89
C PHE A 278 5.24 -18.18 5.73
N VAL A 279 5.39 -19.03 6.75
CA VAL A 279 4.81 -20.39 6.71
C VAL A 279 3.28 -20.35 6.70
N GLU A 280 2.66 -19.43 7.43
CA GLU A 280 1.20 -19.24 7.42
C GLU A 280 0.70 -18.73 6.07
N GLU A 281 1.39 -17.75 5.48
CA GLU A 281 1.10 -17.21 4.15
C GLU A 281 1.26 -18.30 3.07
N ASP A 282 2.34 -19.09 3.11
CA ASP A 282 2.57 -20.20 2.18
C ASP A 282 1.48 -21.28 2.32
N ARG A 283 1.03 -21.58 3.54
CA ARG A 283 -0.09 -22.51 3.78
C ARG A 283 -1.40 -21.97 3.22
N ALA A 284 -1.74 -20.71 3.51
CA ALA A 284 -2.95 -20.08 3.00
C ALA A 284 -2.96 -20.04 1.48
N TRP A 285 -1.81 -19.74 0.87
CA TRP A 285 -1.63 -19.76 -0.57
C TRP A 285 -1.80 -21.17 -1.15
N ALA A 286 -1.19 -22.18 -0.53
CA ALA A 286 -1.36 -23.57 -0.95
C ALA A 286 -2.82 -24.04 -0.88
N GLU A 287 -3.54 -23.66 0.18
CA GLU A 287 -4.98 -23.94 0.32
C GLU A 287 -5.82 -23.25 -0.77
N GLU A 288 -5.51 -22.00 -1.10
CA GLU A 288 -6.19 -21.26 -2.17
C GLU A 288 -5.93 -21.89 -3.55
N VAL A 289 -4.68 -22.25 -3.84
CA VAL A 289 -4.32 -22.95 -5.08
C VAL A 289 -5.06 -24.29 -5.17
N MET A 290 -5.08 -25.07 -4.10
CA MET A 290 -5.82 -26.34 -4.07
C MET A 290 -7.33 -26.15 -4.26
N ARG A 291 -7.91 -25.11 -3.65
CA ARG A 291 -9.33 -24.76 -3.84
C ARG A 291 -9.62 -24.45 -5.30
N LYS A 292 -8.78 -23.64 -5.95
CA LYS A 292 -8.91 -23.28 -7.36
C LYS A 292 -8.79 -24.50 -8.27
N ILE A 293 -7.82 -25.39 -8.02
CA ILE A 293 -7.69 -26.64 -8.79
C ILE A 293 -8.96 -27.49 -8.66
N MET A 294 -9.51 -27.63 -7.45
CA MET A 294 -10.76 -28.38 -7.26
C MET A 294 -11.96 -27.72 -7.95
N GLU A 295 -12.04 -26.40 -7.97
CA GLU A 295 -13.09 -25.65 -8.68
C GLU A 295 -12.95 -25.85 -10.20
N ASP A 296 -11.74 -25.72 -10.74
CA ASP A 296 -11.45 -25.93 -12.15
C ASP A 296 -11.76 -27.38 -12.58
N GLU A 297 -11.41 -28.38 -11.76
CA GLU A 297 -11.77 -29.78 -12.00
C GLU A 297 -13.29 -30.01 -12.01
N LYS A 298 -14.02 -29.42 -11.05
CA LYS A 298 -15.50 -29.50 -11.02
C LYS A 298 -16.09 -28.87 -12.29
N MET A 299 -15.59 -27.70 -12.69
CA MET A 299 -16.01 -27.02 -13.91
C MET A 299 -15.70 -27.84 -15.16
N ALA A 300 -14.51 -28.46 -15.23
CA ALA A 300 -14.12 -29.35 -16.32
C ALA A 300 -15.03 -30.60 -16.41
N ARG A 301 -15.40 -31.21 -15.27
CA ARG A 301 -16.35 -32.33 -15.22
C ARG A 301 -17.75 -31.90 -15.70
N CYS A 302 -18.28 -30.80 -15.18
CA CYS A 302 -19.58 -30.27 -15.58
C CYS A 302 -19.64 -29.92 -17.08
N THR A 303 -18.60 -29.28 -17.61
CA THR A 303 -18.52 -28.96 -19.04
C THR A 303 -18.36 -30.20 -19.91
N ALA A 304 -17.60 -31.21 -19.48
CA ALA A 304 -17.50 -32.49 -20.17
C ALA A 304 -18.84 -33.24 -20.20
N GLU A 305 -19.57 -33.27 -19.08
CA GLU A 305 -20.92 -33.83 -19.00
C GLU A 305 -21.92 -33.10 -19.88
N ALA A 306 -21.91 -31.76 -19.88
CA ALA A 306 -22.77 -30.95 -20.73
C ALA A 306 -22.52 -31.25 -22.22
N LYS A 307 -21.24 -31.34 -22.63
CA LYS A 307 -20.86 -31.74 -24.00
C LYS A 307 -21.36 -33.16 -24.35
N ARG A 308 -21.29 -34.11 -23.40
CA ARG A 308 -21.82 -35.48 -23.60
C ARG A 308 -23.33 -35.45 -23.78
N ARG A 309 -24.07 -34.76 -22.92
CA ARG A 309 -25.54 -34.61 -23.02
C ARG A 309 -25.95 -34.00 -24.36
N MET A 310 -25.26 -32.93 -24.78
CA MET A 310 -25.51 -32.27 -26.06
C MET A 310 -25.27 -33.21 -27.25
N LYS A 311 -24.19 -34.00 -27.24
CA LYS A 311 -23.93 -35.02 -28.28
C LYS A 311 -25.03 -36.08 -28.34
N VAL A 312 -25.52 -36.53 -27.19
CA VAL A 312 -26.62 -37.52 -27.12
C VAL A 312 -27.92 -36.92 -27.65
N GLN A 313 -28.25 -35.67 -27.28
CA GLN A 313 -29.41 -34.96 -27.83
C GLN A 313 -29.31 -34.81 -29.35
N TYR A 314 -28.18 -34.30 -29.84
CA TYR A 314 -27.93 -34.17 -31.27
C TYR A 314 -28.09 -35.49 -32.04
N ARG A 315 -27.60 -36.60 -31.47
CA ARG A 315 -27.78 -37.93 -32.06
C ARG A 315 -29.26 -38.34 -32.12
N LYS A 316 -30.02 -38.13 -31.05
CA LYS A 316 -31.48 -38.41 -31.03
C LYS A 316 -32.24 -37.53 -32.03
N ASP A 317 -31.87 -36.27 -32.14
CA ASP A 317 -32.47 -35.34 -33.10
C ASP A 317 -32.19 -35.79 -34.53
N LEU A 318 -30.96 -36.23 -34.84
CA LEU A 318 -30.62 -36.83 -36.13
C LEU A 318 -31.38 -38.13 -36.42
N GLU A 319 -31.47 -39.03 -35.44
CA GLU A 319 -32.23 -40.28 -35.57
C GLU A 319 -33.71 -40.00 -35.86
N SER A 320 -34.32 -39.05 -35.15
CA SER A 320 -35.72 -38.64 -35.39
C SER A 320 -35.93 -38.00 -36.77
N LEU A 321 -34.97 -37.19 -37.25
CA LEU A 321 -35.01 -36.64 -38.61
C LEU A 321 -34.89 -37.73 -39.68
N ILE A 322 -34.04 -38.73 -39.48
CA ILE A 322 -33.89 -39.87 -40.38
C ILE A 322 -35.19 -40.70 -40.40
N GLU A 323 -35.76 -41.00 -39.23
CA GLU A 323 -37.04 -41.71 -39.11
C GLU A 323 -38.18 -40.94 -39.78
N HIS A 324 -38.27 -39.63 -39.55
CA HIS A 324 -39.26 -38.78 -40.20
C HIS A 324 -39.11 -38.81 -41.73
N ARG A 325 -37.87 -38.76 -42.25
CA ARG A 325 -37.60 -38.88 -43.68
C ARG A 325 -37.96 -40.27 -44.23
N ARG A 326 -37.76 -41.33 -43.45
CA ARG A 326 -38.20 -42.69 -43.83
C ARG A 326 -39.71 -42.79 -43.90
N ARG A 327 -40.43 -42.27 -42.90
CA ARG A 327 -41.91 -42.23 -42.90
C ARG A 327 -42.45 -41.50 -44.12
N ILE A 328 -41.91 -40.32 -44.45
CA ILE A 328 -42.31 -39.60 -45.67
C ILE A 328 -42.11 -40.46 -46.92
N ARG A 329 -40.96 -41.13 -47.05
CA ARG A 329 -40.69 -42.03 -48.18
C ARG A 329 -41.64 -43.22 -48.23
N GLU A 330 -41.94 -43.83 -47.08
CA GLU A 330 -42.89 -44.94 -46.97
C GLU A 330 -44.30 -44.48 -47.37
N GLU A 331 -44.74 -43.30 -46.93
CA GLU A 331 -46.00 -42.68 -47.34
C GLU A 331 -46.02 -42.32 -48.84
N GLU A 332 -44.90 -41.91 -49.42
CA GLU A 332 -44.77 -41.66 -50.86
C GLU A 332 -44.86 -42.97 -51.66
N ILE A 333 -44.16 -44.03 -51.23
CA ILE A 333 -44.21 -45.35 -51.85
C ILE A 333 -45.62 -45.92 -51.77
N ALA A 334 -46.27 -45.86 -50.60
CA ALA A 334 -47.64 -46.33 -50.42
C ALA A 334 -48.62 -45.60 -51.36
N ARG A 335 -48.48 -44.27 -51.50
CA ARG A 335 -49.26 -43.48 -52.46
C ARG A 335 -49.03 -43.91 -53.91
N ILE A 336 -47.78 -44.18 -54.29
CA ILE A 336 -47.45 -44.68 -55.63
C ILE A 336 -48.06 -46.08 -55.85
N GLU A 337 -47.97 -46.98 -54.87
CA GLU A 337 -48.57 -48.31 -54.95
C GLU A 337 -50.10 -48.28 -55.07
N GLU A 338 -50.77 -47.36 -54.37
CA GLU A 338 -52.21 -47.13 -54.51
C GLU A 338 -52.56 -46.68 -55.93
N ILE A 339 -51.82 -45.70 -56.47
CA ILE A 339 -52.00 -45.24 -57.86
C ILE A 339 -51.81 -46.40 -58.85
N VAL A 340 -50.79 -47.23 -58.66
CA VAL A 340 -50.55 -48.40 -59.53
C VAL A 340 -51.68 -49.43 -59.43
N LYS A 341 -52.19 -49.71 -58.22
CA LYS A 341 -53.34 -50.62 -58.03
C LYS A 341 -54.61 -50.07 -58.68
N GLU A 342 -54.84 -48.76 -58.61
CA GLU A 342 -55.96 -48.11 -59.29
C GLU A 342 -55.82 -48.18 -60.82
N GLN A 343 -54.61 -47.93 -61.34
CA GLN A 343 -54.32 -48.10 -62.77
C GLN A 343 -54.55 -49.54 -63.23
N GLN A 344 -54.05 -50.54 -62.50
CA GLN A 344 -54.29 -51.95 -62.81
C GLN A 344 -55.79 -52.30 -62.79
N ARG A 345 -56.57 -51.73 -61.86
CA ARG A 345 -58.04 -51.91 -61.83
C ARG A 345 -58.71 -51.29 -63.06
N LEU A 346 -58.29 -50.09 -63.47
CA LEU A 346 -58.79 -49.44 -64.67
C LEU A 346 -58.43 -50.24 -65.93
N GLU A 347 -57.18 -50.71 -66.06
CA GLU A 347 -56.73 -51.56 -67.16
C GLU A 347 -57.53 -52.87 -67.23
N LEU A 348 -57.84 -53.50 -66.09
CA LEU A 348 -58.69 -54.70 -66.06
C LEU A 348 -60.11 -54.40 -66.55
N VAL A 349 -60.71 -53.29 -66.13
CA VAL A 349 -62.05 -52.88 -66.59
C VAL A 349 -62.04 -52.54 -68.09
N GLU A 350 -61.01 -51.87 -68.58
CA GLU A 350 -60.85 -51.60 -70.02
C GLU A 350 -60.64 -52.89 -70.82
N ALA A 351 -59.85 -53.83 -70.30
CA ALA A 351 -59.67 -55.14 -70.92
C ALA A 351 -60.97 -55.96 -70.94
N GLU A 352 -61.80 -55.90 -69.90
CA GLU A 352 -63.13 -56.52 -69.88
C GLU A 352 -64.07 -55.86 -70.89
N ARG A 353 -64.12 -54.53 -70.96
CA ARG A 353 -64.89 -53.81 -71.99
C ARG A 353 -64.44 -54.17 -73.40
N ALA A 354 -63.14 -54.24 -73.65
CA ALA A 354 -62.59 -54.65 -74.94
C ALA A 354 -62.97 -56.09 -75.30
N LYS A 355 -63.00 -57.02 -74.32
CA LYS A 355 -63.50 -58.38 -74.53
C LYS A 355 -65.00 -58.41 -74.83
N GLU A 356 -65.80 -57.60 -74.15
CA GLU A 356 -67.24 -57.49 -74.41
C GLU A 356 -67.54 -56.87 -75.78
N GLU A 357 -66.83 -55.81 -76.17
CA GLU A 357 -66.94 -55.21 -77.50
C GLU A 357 -66.51 -56.18 -78.59
N ARG A 358 -65.42 -56.94 -78.40
CA ARG A 358 -65.02 -58.02 -79.31
C ARG A 358 -66.11 -59.08 -79.43
N LYS A 359 -66.70 -59.52 -78.32
CA LYS A 359 -67.83 -60.48 -78.33
C LYS A 359 -69.07 -59.91 -79.04
N ARG A 360 -69.41 -58.63 -78.84
CA ARG A 360 -70.52 -57.95 -79.54
C ARG A 360 -70.28 -57.82 -81.04
N LEU A 361 -69.08 -57.40 -81.44
CA LEU A 361 -68.68 -57.34 -82.85
C LEU A 361 -68.74 -58.72 -83.51
N LEU A 362 -68.30 -59.76 -82.80
CA LEU A 362 -68.44 -61.14 -83.25
C LEU A 362 -69.91 -61.52 -83.43
N MET A 363 -70.79 -61.22 -82.47
CA MET A 363 -72.22 -61.54 -82.56
C MET A 363 -72.92 -60.82 -83.72
N ILE A 364 -72.59 -59.56 -83.98
CA ILE A 364 -73.20 -58.76 -85.06
C ILE A 364 -72.75 -59.25 -86.44
N HIS A 365 -71.47 -59.59 -86.58
CA HIS A 365 -70.87 -59.86 -87.89
C HIS A 365 -70.67 -61.36 -88.19
N ALA A 366 -70.86 -62.27 -87.22
CA ALA A 366 -70.64 -63.70 -87.39
C ALA A 366 -71.43 -64.30 -88.56
N ALA A 367 -72.68 -63.88 -88.76
CA ALA A 367 -73.51 -64.39 -89.86
C ALA A 367 -73.00 -64.03 -91.26
N ASN A 368 -72.23 -62.94 -91.40
CA ASN A 368 -71.79 -62.42 -92.71
C ASN A 368 -70.32 -62.71 -93.02
N ILE A 369 -69.50 -63.08 -92.02
CA ILE A 369 -68.04 -63.20 -92.18
C ILE A 369 -67.53 -64.61 -91.77
N ALA A 370 -68.40 -65.53 -91.35
CA ALA A 370 -68.02 -66.87 -90.89
C ALA A 370 -67.05 -67.62 -91.83
N ASP A 371 -67.21 -67.46 -93.15
CA ASP A 371 -66.38 -68.12 -94.16
C ASP A 371 -65.06 -67.40 -94.48
N PHE A 372 -64.90 -66.16 -94.03
CA PHE A 372 -63.75 -65.30 -94.36
C PHE A 372 -62.90 -64.92 -93.13
N VAL A 373 -63.30 -65.29 -91.91
CA VAL A 373 -62.50 -65.03 -90.69
C VAL A 373 -61.42 -66.09 -90.49
N ASN A 374 -60.17 -65.64 -90.29
CA ASN A 374 -59.05 -66.51 -89.94
C ASN A 374 -59.21 -67.04 -88.51
N ARG A 375 -59.42 -68.35 -88.37
CA ARG A 375 -59.69 -68.99 -87.07
C ARG A 375 -58.53 -68.90 -86.08
N ALA A 376 -57.30 -68.65 -86.55
CA ALA A 376 -56.11 -68.56 -85.70
C ALA A 376 -56.05 -67.29 -84.82
N THR A 377 -56.80 -66.24 -85.17
CA THR A 377 -56.79 -64.96 -84.43
C THR A 377 -57.90 -64.83 -83.37
N LEU A 378 -58.74 -65.85 -83.24
CA LEU A 378 -59.86 -65.90 -82.30
C LEU A 378 -59.46 -66.63 -81.02
N THR A 379 -59.92 -66.11 -79.90
CA THR A 379 -59.76 -66.75 -78.59
C THR A 379 -60.64 -68.01 -78.51
N ALA A 380 -60.27 -69.00 -77.69
CA ALA A 380 -61.02 -70.27 -77.59
C ALA A 380 -62.52 -70.10 -77.22
N GLU A 381 -62.86 -69.02 -76.50
CA GLU A 381 -64.25 -68.64 -76.21
C GLU A 381 -64.96 -68.04 -77.43
N GLU A 382 -64.27 -67.22 -78.23
CA GLU A 382 -64.82 -66.58 -79.44
C GLU A 382 -65.06 -67.62 -80.55
N GLN A 383 -64.22 -68.65 -80.65
CA GLN A 383 -64.41 -69.78 -81.58
C GLN A 383 -65.70 -70.56 -81.26
N LYS A 384 -65.98 -70.83 -79.98
CA LYS A 384 -67.23 -71.51 -79.57
C LYS A 384 -68.48 -70.69 -79.91
N ILE A 385 -68.45 -69.37 -79.74
CA ILE A 385 -69.57 -68.48 -80.09
C ILE A 385 -69.85 -68.51 -81.60
N LEU A 386 -68.79 -68.53 -82.43
CA LEU A 386 -68.92 -68.69 -83.89
C LEU A 386 -69.50 -70.05 -84.29
N ASP A 387 -69.10 -71.13 -83.63
CA ASP A 387 -69.62 -72.49 -83.89
C ASP A 387 -71.10 -72.66 -83.48
N GLU A 388 -71.55 -71.95 -82.43
CA GLU A 388 -72.96 -71.95 -82.00
C GLU A 388 -73.85 -71.13 -82.94
N LEU A 389 -73.35 -70.04 -83.51
CA LEU A 389 -74.10 -69.18 -84.44
C LEU A 389 -74.19 -69.77 -85.86
N THR A 390 -73.17 -70.49 -86.31
CA THR A 390 -73.18 -71.19 -87.62
C THR A 390 -74.08 -72.43 -87.61
N LYS A 391 -74.21 -73.13 -86.47
CA LYS A 391 -75.17 -74.24 -86.30
C LYS A 391 -76.64 -73.80 -86.26
N LYS A 392 -76.94 -72.58 -85.81
CA LYS A 392 -78.33 -72.06 -85.75
C LYS A 392 -78.90 -71.59 -87.10
N ASN A 393 -78.06 -71.40 -88.12
CA ASN A 393 -78.49 -70.91 -89.44
C ASN A 393 -78.55 -72.02 -90.52
N GLY A 394 -78.38 -73.30 -90.16
CA GLY A 394 -78.41 -74.45 -91.08
C GLY A 394 -79.68 -75.31 -91.08
N ASP A 395 -80.64 -75.05 -90.18
CA ASP A 395 -81.81 -75.93 -89.95
C ASP A 395 -83.14 -75.39 -90.52
N GLY A 396 -83.09 -74.61 -91.60
CA GLY A 396 -84.29 -73.99 -92.18
C GLY A 396 -84.29 -73.93 -93.71
N GLU A 397 -84.42 -75.08 -94.38
CA GLU A 397 -85.14 -75.28 -95.66
C GLU A 397 -84.80 -76.66 -96.26
N ASN A 398 -85.72 -77.64 -96.16
CA ASN A 398 -86.00 -78.65 -97.19
C ASN A 398 -87.23 -79.50 -96.81
N ILE A 399 -88.32 -79.30 -97.54
CA ILE A 399 -89.55 -80.12 -97.63
C ILE A 399 -89.62 -80.57 -99.10
N ASP A 400 -89.56 -81.87 -99.42
CA ASP A 400 -90.74 -82.74 -99.66
C ASP A 400 -90.38 -84.10 -100.30
N ASP A 401 -91.10 -85.14 -99.85
CA ASP A 401 -91.63 -86.36 -100.51
C ASP A 401 -90.77 -87.21 -101.49
N ARG A 402 -90.78 -88.56 -101.55
CA ARG A 402 -91.52 -89.68 -100.89
C ARG A 402 -90.90 -91.02 -101.37
N ASP A 403 -90.91 -92.09 -100.56
CA ASP A 403 -91.38 -93.47 -100.90
C ASP A 403 -90.80 -94.62 -100.03
N VAL A 404 -91.66 -95.11 -99.13
CA VAL A 404 -92.06 -96.49 -98.79
C VAL A 404 -91.13 -97.69 -99.06
N LYS A 405 -90.81 -98.42 -97.97
CA LYS A 405 -91.04 -99.87 -97.64
C LYS A 405 -90.34 -100.15 -96.29
N ASP A 406 -90.93 -100.69 -95.23
CA ASP A 406 -92.22 -101.30 -94.90
C ASP A 406 -92.79 -100.70 -93.60
#